data_AF-A0A1H0DP26-F1
#
_entry.id   AF-A0A1H0DP26-F1
#
_cell.length_a   1.000
_cell.length_b   1.000
_cell.length_c   1.000
_cell.angle_alpha   90.00
_cell.angle_beta   90.00
_cell.angle_gamma   90.00
#
_symmetry.space_group_name_H-M   'P 1'
#
loop_
_entity.id
_entity.type
_entity.pdbx_description
1 polymer ?
#
loop_
_entity_poly.entity_id
_entity_poly.type
_entity_poly.pdbx_seq_one_letter_code
_entity_poly.pdbx_strand_id
1 'polypeptide(L)'
;MSSKINLDKICAEFGMDLLNKNIADSLTFEKRKKKVKSFETEITKALGIIVEDGPFAFLIWLESQKDDPHIAMMSITKELLLKLKLIEDSNIDIEKKFLKLSEDLTKTLFVKTILEKMLIYARYKAKAMQHE
;
A
#
# COMPACT_ATOMS: atom_id res chain seq x y z
N MET A 1 -1.11 -0.79 -31.05
CA MET A 1 -1.67 0.24 -30.16
C MET A 1 -1.14 0.00 -28.76
N SER A 2 -0.29 0.89 -28.22
CA SER A 2 0.09 0.81 -26.80
C SER A 2 -1.16 1.02 -25.97
N SER A 3 -1.63 -0.01 -25.25
CA SER A 3 -2.77 0.16 -24.35
C SER A 3 -2.38 1.20 -23.30
N LYS A 4 -3.02 2.36 -23.31
CA LYS A 4 -2.79 3.38 -22.28
C LYS A 4 -3.02 2.74 -20.91
N ILE A 5 -1.98 2.77 -20.07
CA ILE A 5 -2.04 2.23 -18.71
C ILE A 5 -3.04 3.09 -17.90
N ASN A 6 -4.04 2.47 -17.31
CA ASN A 6 -4.96 3.14 -16.39
C ASN A 6 -4.41 3.03 -14.96
N LEU A 7 -3.79 4.11 -14.48
CA LEU A 7 -3.16 4.16 -13.15
C LEU A 7 -4.18 4.04 -12.02
N ASP A 8 -5.37 4.62 -12.17
CA ASP A 8 -6.42 4.54 -11.16
C ASP A 8 -6.90 3.10 -10.96
N LYS A 9 -7.10 2.38 -12.08
CA LYS A 9 -7.41 0.94 -12.05
C LYS A 9 -6.32 0.15 -11.35
N ILE A 10 -5.04 0.40 -11.64
CA ILE A 10 -3.92 -0.28 -10.97
C ILE A 10 -3.93 0.01 -9.46
N CYS A 11 -4.11 1.28 -9.06
CA CYS A 11 -4.20 1.63 -7.64
C CYS A 11 -5.36 0.90 -6.94
N ALA A 12 -6.52 0.80 -7.61
CA ALA A 12 -7.68 0.10 -7.10
C ALA A 12 -7.41 -1.40 -6.93
N GLU A 13 -6.83 -2.06 -7.94
CA GLU A 13 -6.48 -3.48 -7.90
C GLU A 13 -5.52 -3.77 -6.74
N PHE A 14 -4.42 -3.03 -6.63
CA PHE A 14 -3.44 -3.22 -5.55
C PHE A 14 -4.02 -2.88 -4.16
N GLY A 15 -4.86 -1.84 -4.07
CA GLY A 15 -5.55 -1.49 -2.84
C GLY A 15 -6.50 -2.59 -2.37
N MET A 16 -7.27 -3.20 -3.28
CA MET A 16 -8.16 -4.32 -2.96
C MET A 16 -7.37 -5.59 -2.61
N ASP A 17 -6.30 -5.87 -3.35
CA ASP A 17 -5.43 -7.03 -3.14
C ASP A 17 -4.77 -7.04 -1.76
N LEU A 18 -4.45 -5.86 -1.20
CA LEU A 18 -3.96 -5.76 0.18
C LEU A 18 -4.91 -6.47 1.16
N LEU A 19 -6.22 -6.34 0.99
CA LEU A 19 -7.20 -6.96 1.89
C LEU A 19 -7.47 -8.41 1.46
N ASN A 20 -7.71 -8.64 0.17
CA ASN A 20 -8.07 -9.96 -0.36
C ASN A 20 -6.97 -11.01 -0.09
N LYS A 21 -5.68 -10.65 -0.20
CA LYS A 21 -4.56 -11.57 0.03
C LYS A 21 -4.35 -11.87 1.52
N ASN A 22 -4.77 -10.99 2.42
CA ASN A 22 -4.40 -11.05 3.84
C ASN A 22 -5.57 -11.37 4.79
N ILE A 23 -6.79 -11.39 4.28
CA ILE A 23 -8.01 -11.70 5.04
C ILE A 23 -8.69 -12.90 4.40
N ALA A 24 -8.49 -14.07 5.00
CA ALA A 24 -9.05 -15.32 4.50
C ALA A 24 -10.56 -15.42 4.77
N ASP A 25 -11.31 -15.88 3.78
CA ASP A 25 -12.76 -16.13 3.90
C ASP A 25 -13.08 -17.27 4.87
N SER A 26 -12.11 -18.13 5.18
CA SER A 26 -12.25 -19.22 6.15
C SER A 26 -12.20 -18.75 7.62
N LEU A 27 -11.90 -17.48 7.89
CA LEU A 27 -11.93 -16.94 9.24
C LEU A 27 -13.37 -16.88 9.78
N THR A 28 -13.52 -17.13 11.08
CA THR A 28 -14.81 -16.86 11.75
C THR A 28 -15.17 -15.38 11.63
N PHE A 29 -16.46 -15.05 11.60
CA PHE A 29 -16.95 -13.67 11.49
C PHE A 29 -16.24 -12.71 12.46
N GLU A 30 -16.11 -13.08 13.73
CA GLU A 30 -15.44 -12.26 14.74
C GLU A 30 -13.94 -12.05 14.46
N LYS A 31 -13.21 -13.10 14.04
CA LYS A 31 -11.79 -12.99 13.70
C LYS A 31 -11.60 -12.15 12.44
N ARG A 32 -12.45 -12.35 11.43
CA ARG A 32 -12.46 -11.58 10.18
C ARG A 32 -12.71 -10.10 10.48
N LYS A 33 -13.79 -9.78 11.20
CA LYS A 33 -14.16 -8.42 11.59
C LYS A 33 -13.05 -7.72 12.36
N LYS A 34 -12.43 -8.40 13.34
CA LYS A 34 -11.28 -7.87 14.09
C LYS A 34 -10.08 -7.60 13.17
N LYS A 35 -9.75 -8.52 12.26
CA LYS A 35 -8.63 -8.35 11.32
C LYS A 35 -8.88 -7.20 10.34
N VAL A 36 -10.08 -7.13 9.73
CA VAL A 36 -10.50 -6.05 8.83
C VAL A 36 -10.40 -4.68 9.54
N LYS A 37 -10.88 -4.58 10.78
CA LYS A 37 -10.81 -3.33 11.56
C LYS A 37 -9.37 -2.92 11.86
N SER A 38 -8.49 -3.88 12.14
CA SER A 38 -7.05 -3.63 12.30
C SER A 38 -6.45 -3.04 11.02
N PHE A 39 -6.74 -3.64 9.87
CA PHE A 39 -6.31 -3.13 8.56
C PHE A 39 -6.84 -1.71 8.31
N GLU A 40 -8.14 -1.46 8.50
CA GLU A 40 -8.71 -0.11 8.30
C GLU A 40 -8.00 0.95 9.17
N THR A 41 -7.72 0.61 10.43
CA THR A 41 -7.07 1.51 11.39
C THR A 41 -5.67 1.87 10.91
N GLU A 42 -4.84 0.87 10.59
CA GLU A 42 -3.45 1.12 10.19
C GLU A 42 -3.35 1.72 8.78
N ILE A 43 -4.24 1.38 7.85
CA ILE A 43 -4.32 2.06 6.53
C ILE A 43 -4.66 3.55 6.71
N THR A 44 -5.51 3.89 7.67
CA THR A 44 -5.87 5.29 7.95
C THR A 44 -4.68 6.07 8.50
N LYS A 45 -3.88 5.45 9.38
CA LYS A 45 -2.63 6.07 9.86
C LYS A 45 -1.62 6.23 8.72
N ALA A 46 -1.43 5.19 7.92
CA ALA A 46 -0.55 5.21 6.75
C ALA A 46 -0.90 6.34 5.78
N LEU A 47 -2.19 6.55 5.50
CA LEU A 47 -2.67 7.68 4.68
C LEU A 47 -2.29 9.02 5.29
N GLY A 48 -2.45 9.19 6.60
CA GLY A 48 -2.03 10.41 7.30
C GLY A 48 -0.54 10.68 7.11
N ILE A 49 0.30 9.66 7.33
CA ILE A 49 1.76 9.80 7.19
C ILE A 49 2.15 10.16 5.75
N ILE A 50 1.56 9.53 4.72
CA ILE A 50 1.88 9.87 3.33
C ILE A 50 1.48 11.31 2.99
N VAL A 51 0.30 11.75 3.46
CA VAL A 51 -0.21 13.10 3.18
C VAL A 51 0.65 14.17 3.85
N GLU A 52 0.99 13.99 5.12
CA GLU A 52 1.72 14.99 5.93
C GLU A 52 3.24 14.91 5.72
N ASP A 53 3.83 13.72 5.85
CA ASP A 53 5.30 13.52 5.93
C ASP A 53 5.89 12.91 4.65
N GLY A 54 5.04 12.39 3.76
CA GLY A 54 5.45 11.85 2.47
C GLY A 54 5.83 10.36 2.48
N PRO A 55 6.22 9.83 1.30
CA PRO A 55 6.36 8.39 1.10
C PRO A 55 7.57 7.78 1.81
N PHE A 56 8.63 8.55 2.06
CA PHE A 56 9.81 8.05 2.79
C PHE A 56 9.49 7.80 4.27
N ALA A 57 8.81 8.74 4.94
CA ALA A 57 8.35 8.57 6.31
C ALA A 57 7.40 7.36 6.44
N PHE A 58 6.51 7.17 5.46
CA PHE A 58 5.63 6.00 5.39
C PHE A 58 6.40 4.68 5.40
N LEU A 59 7.51 4.56 4.67
CA LEU A 59 8.29 3.32 4.63
C LEU A 59 9.03 3.06 5.93
N ILE A 60 9.70 4.09 6.49
CA ILE A 60 10.36 3.99 7.78
C ILE A 60 9.36 3.53 8.84
N TRP A 61 8.15 4.12 8.81
CA TRP A 61 7.09 3.72 9.71
C TRP A 61 6.70 2.25 9.51
N LEU A 62 6.47 1.79 8.28
CA LEU A 62 6.17 0.38 8.01
C LEU A 62 7.29 -0.57 8.46
N GLU A 63 8.56 -0.23 8.24
CA GLU A 63 9.72 -1.03 8.64
C GLU A 63 9.89 -1.11 10.15
N SER A 64 9.47 -0.07 10.88
CA SER A 64 9.49 -0.05 12.34
C SER A 64 8.52 -1.06 12.97
N GLN A 65 7.54 -1.53 12.21
CA GLN A 65 6.50 -2.47 12.66
C GLN A 65 6.78 -3.89 12.17
N LYS A 66 6.53 -4.90 13.01
CA LYS A 66 6.95 -6.29 12.76
C LYS A 66 5.79 -7.27 12.60
N ASP A 67 4.60 -6.76 12.34
CA ASP A 67 3.36 -7.53 12.27
C ASP A 67 2.41 -7.04 11.18
N ASP A 68 1.37 -7.83 10.91
CA ASP A 68 0.22 -7.40 10.13
C ASP A 68 -0.52 -6.28 10.87
N PRO A 69 -0.97 -5.22 10.17
CA PRO A 69 -1.07 -5.08 8.71
C PRO A 69 0.17 -4.51 7.99
N HIS A 70 1.20 -4.12 8.73
CA HIS A 70 2.34 -3.34 8.20
C HIS A 70 3.19 -4.14 7.21
N ILE A 71 3.47 -5.41 7.53
CA ILE A 71 4.18 -6.32 6.61
C ILE A 71 3.43 -6.44 5.28
N ALA A 72 2.11 -6.63 5.33
CA ALA A 72 1.27 -6.70 4.14
C ALA A 72 1.29 -5.39 3.33
N MET A 73 1.21 -4.24 4.00
CA MET A 73 1.33 -2.92 3.35
C MET A 73 2.70 -2.71 2.68
N MET A 74 3.78 -3.17 3.31
CA MET A 74 5.11 -3.12 2.72
C MET A 74 5.22 -4.01 1.48
N SER A 75 4.65 -5.23 1.53
CA SER A 75 4.63 -6.15 0.39
C SER A 75 3.89 -5.54 -0.80
N ILE A 76 2.66 -5.07 -0.59
CA ILE A 76 1.85 -4.53 -1.70
C ILE A 76 2.46 -3.24 -2.28
N THR A 77 3.10 -2.42 -1.43
CA THR A 77 3.84 -1.22 -1.87
C THR A 77 4.99 -1.61 -2.79
N LYS A 78 5.81 -2.61 -2.41
CA LYS A 78 6.89 -3.13 -3.25
C LYS A 78 6.38 -3.61 -4.60
N GLU A 79 5.34 -4.45 -4.59
CA GLU A 79 4.73 -5.01 -5.80
C GLU A 79 4.23 -3.90 -6.74
N LEU A 80 3.58 -2.86 -6.20
CA LEU A 80 3.06 -1.73 -6.99
C LEU A 80 4.18 -0.92 -7.65
N LEU A 81 5.24 -0.61 -6.90
CA LEU A 81 6.36 0.17 -7.43
C LEU A 81 7.15 -0.61 -8.51
N LEU A 82 7.29 -1.92 -8.34
CA LEU A 82 7.85 -2.81 -9.36
C LEU A 82 6.95 -2.83 -10.61
N LYS A 83 5.64 -2.98 -10.43
CA LYS A 83 4.66 -2.97 -11.53
C LYS A 83 4.73 -1.69 -12.37
N LEU A 84 4.94 -0.55 -11.71
CA LEU A 84 5.06 0.77 -12.34
C LEU A 84 6.49 1.09 -12.83
N LYS A 85 7.44 0.16 -12.66
CA LYS A 85 8.86 0.33 -13.02
C LYS A 85 9.51 1.55 -12.34
N LEU A 86 9.05 1.88 -11.14
CA LEU A 86 9.60 2.96 -10.31
C LEU A 86 10.80 2.49 -9.49
N ILE A 87 10.84 1.19 -9.23
CA ILE A 87 11.99 0.49 -8.65
C ILE A 87 12.29 -0.75 -9.48
N GLU A 88 13.54 -1.19 -9.47
CA GLU A 88 13.98 -2.42 -10.16
C GLU A 88 13.83 -3.64 -9.24
N ASP A 89 13.59 -4.81 -9.85
CA ASP A 89 13.57 -6.09 -9.14
C ASP A 89 15.02 -6.50 -8.85
N SER A 90 15.45 -6.26 -7.62
CA SER A 90 16.81 -6.58 -7.17
C SER A 90 16.79 -6.83 -5.67
N ASN A 91 17.68 -7.70 -5.20
CA ASN A 91 17.89 -8.00 -3.77
C ASN A 91 18.35 -6.79 -2.92
N ILE A 92 18.39 -5.59 -3.51
CA ILE A 92 18.74 -4.34 -2.81
C ILE A 92 17.57 -3.91 -1.93
N ASP A 93 17.94 -3.48 -0.73
CA ASP A 93 17.08 -2.89 0.29
C ASP A 93 16.13 -1.81 -0.26
N ILE A 94 14.86 -1.86 0.15
CA ILE A 94 13.84 -0.92 -0.34
C ILE A 94 14.15 0.51 0.09
N GLU A 95 14.73 0.71 1.28
CA GLU A 95 15.13 2.02 1.79
C GLU A 95 16.06 2.72 0.78
N LYS A 96 17.09 2.02 0.30
CA LYS A 96 18.06 2.56 -0.68
C LYS A 96 17.40 2.91 -2.00
N LYS A 97 16.45 2.09 -2.48
CA LYS A 97 15.73 2.36 -3.72
C LYS A 97 14.85 3.60 -3.58
N PHE A 98 14.22 3.78 -2.42
CA PHE A 98 13.42 4.95 -2.14
C PHE A 98 14.22 6.21 -1.91
N LEU A 99 15.40 6.11 -1.30
CA LEU A 99 16.32 7.23 -1.17
C LEU A 99 16.71 7.75 -2.56
N LYS A 100 17.06 6.83 -3.48
CA LYS A 100 17.35 7.18 -4.87
C LYS A 100 16.14 7.76 -5.61
N LEU A 101 14.93 7.26 -5.34
CA LEU A 101 13.70 7.82 -5.91
C LEU A 101 13.43 9.24 -5.40
N SER A 102 13.78 9.50 -4.13
CA SER A 102 13.64 10.81 -3.46
C SER A 102 14.56 11.90 -4.02
N GLU A 103 15.61 11.53 -4.76
CA GLU A 103 16.48 12.48 -5.48
C GLU A 103 15.74 13.18 -6.63
N ASP A 104 14.66 12.58 -7.13
CA ASP A 104 13.80 13.13 -8.18
C ASP A 104 12.44 13.53 -7.60
N LEU A 105 12.23 14.84 -7.45
CA LEU A 105 10.99 15.40 -6.91
C LEU A 105 9.75 14.95 -7.69
N THR A 106 9.86 14.85 -9.03
CA THR A 106 8.72 14.46 -9.87
C THR A 106 8.32 13.02 -9.60
N LYS A 107 9.30 12.11 -9.53
CA LYS A 107 9.05 10.71 -9.18
C LYS A 107 8.52 10.57 -7.75
N THR A 108 9.02 11.38 -6.83
CA THR A 108 8.58 11.37 -5.43
C THR A 108 7.12 11.78 -5.30
N LEU A 109 6.71 12.88 -5.95
CA LEU A 109 5.32 13.33 -5.97
C LEU A 109 4.41 12.33 -6.69
N PHE A 110 4.91 11.68 -7.74
CA PHE A 110 4.19 10.62 -8.42
C PHE A 110 3.96 9.41 -7.50
N VAL A 111 4.99 8.94 -6.80
CA VAL A 111 4.87 7.83 -5.82
C VAL A 111 3.89 8.20 -4.71
N LYS A 112 3.99 9.41 -4.15
CA LYS A 112 3.04 9.92 -3.16
C LYS A 112 1.60 9.77 -3.67
N THR A 113 1.31 10.30 -4.85
CA THR A 113 -0.03 10.25 -5.47
C THR A 113 -0.55 8.83 -5.65
N ILE A 114 0.31 7.91 -6.12
CA ILE A 114 -0.04 6.52 -6.38
C ILE A 114 -0.31 5.76 -5.08
N LEU A 115 0.54 5.92 -4.06
CA LEU A 115 0.37 5.24 -2.78
C LEU A 115 -0.86 5.76 -2.03
N GLU A 116 -1.12 7.08 -2.08
CA GLU A 116 -2.36 7.66 -1.55
C GLU A 116 -3.60 7.03 -2.19
N LYS A 117 -3.64 6.96 -3.53
CA LYS A 117 -4.77 6.35 -4.24
C LYS A 117 -4.93 4.87 -3.93
N MET A 118 -3.85 4.10 -3.89
CA MET A 118 -3.89 2.69 -3.51
C MET A 118 -4.46 2.51 -2.09
N LEU A 119 -3.97 3.26 -1.11
CA LEU A 119 -4.43 3.17 0.27
C LEU A 119 -5.88 3.66 0.44
N ILE A 120 -6.33 4.64 -0.35
CA ILE A 120 -7.75 5.05 -0.38
C ILE A 120 -8.64 3.87 -0.80
N TYR A 121 -8.30 3.16 -1.88
CA TYR A 121 -9.05 1.99 -2.31
C TYR A 121 -8.98 0.84 -1.31
N ALA A 122 -7.81 0.62 -0.68
CA ALA A 122 -7.67 -0.35 0.39
C ALA A 122 -8.60 -0.05 1.57
N ARG A 123 -8.68 1.23 1.99
CA ARG A 123 -9.59 1.67 3.06
C ARG A 123 -11.05 1.46 2.67
N TYR A 124 -11.45 1.75 1.43
CA TYR A 124 -12.81 1.46 0.97
C TYR A 124 -13.11 -0.03 0.97
N LYS A 125 -12.18 -0.88 0.54
CA LYS A 125 -12.37 -2.34 0.61
C LYS A 125 -12.49 -2.82 2.06
N ALA A 126 -11.65 -2.31 2.96
CA ALA A 126 -11.74 -2.65 4.39
C ALA A 126 -13.12 -2.27 4.96
N LYS A 127 -13.63 -1.07 4.65
CA LYS A 127 -14.99 -0.65 5.06
C LYS A 127 -16.08 -1.55 4.48
N ALA A 128 -16.01 -1.89 3.20
CA ALA A 128 -16.97 -2.79 2.57
C ALA A 128 -16.98 -4.17 3.24
N MET A 129 -15.80 -4.74 3.52
CA MET A 129 -15.66 -6.04 4.18
C MET A 129 -16.24 -6.08 5.61
N GLN A 130 -16.43 -4.94 6.29
CA GLN A 130 -17.06 -4.93 7.62
C GLN A 130 -18.58 -5.18 7.58
N HIS A 131 -19.19 -4.99 6.41
CA HIS A 131 -20.62 -5.18 6.16
C HIS A 131 -20.92 -6.44 5.34
N GLU A 132 -19.88 -7.16 4.89
CA GLU A 132 -19.94 -8.51 4.30
C GLU A 132 -19.93 -9.58 5.40
#